data_AF-A0A2D7BRD7-F1
#
_entry.id   AF-A0A2D7BRD7-F1
#
_cell.length_a   1.000
_cell.length_b   1.000
_cell.length_c   1.000
_cell.angle_alpha   90.00
_cell.angle_beta   90.00
_cell.angle_gamma   90.00
#
_symmetry.space_group_name_H-M   'P 1'
#
loop_
_entity.id
_entity.type
_entity.pdbx_description
1 polymer ?
#
loop_
_entity_poly.entity_id
_entity_poly.type
_entity_poly.pdbx_seq_one_letter_code
_entity_poly.pdbx_strand_id
1 'polypeptide(L)'
;MKITRKLKLFILVISLFISGHAPWGQHEVYRQMHMLVMCTKTDKGAFDFTKNLKVILDEYLPEAKARVARARDSERLVNLLITNQIPLAIISDNLLIDLKNEKSHNFQNLLKHSKTLYSFENMILVVNHDFKKEYMEKIIDSLDKASKNNNDEVKFIKKNNLVINYDKIVLEKIKF
;
A
#
# COMPACT_ATOMS: atom_id res chain seq x y z
N MET A 1 -41.67 33.50 -23.55
CA MET A 1 -42.31 32.49 -22.69
C MET A 1 -41.95 32.80 -21.22
N LYS A 2 -42.91 33.27 -20.40
CA LYS A 2 -42.64 33.66 -19.00
C LYS A 2 -42.71 32.44 -18.08
N ILE A 3 -41.56 31.94 -17.65
CA ILE A 3 -41.46 30.86 -16.66
C ILE A 3 -42.02 31.35 -15.32
N THR A 4 -43.05 30.67 -14.82
CA THR A 4 -43.73 31.03 -13.59
C THR A 4 -42.82 30.79 -12.37
N ARG A 5 -42.97 31.63 -11.34
CA ARG A 5 -42.12 31.63 -10.13
C ARG A 5 -42.12 30.27 -9.40
N LYS A 6 -43.23 29.52 -9.49
CA LYS A 6 -43.37 28.16 -8.96
C LYS A 6 -42.47 27.14 -9.69
N LEU A 7 -42.34 27.26 -11.02
CA LEU A 7 -41.48 26.38 -11.82
C LEU A 7 -39.99 26.63 -11.53
N LYS A 8 -39.59 27.89 -11.28
CA LYS A 8 -38.22 28.22 -10.84
C LYS A 8 -37.89 27.61 -9.48
N LEU A 9 -38.83 27.67 -8.52
CA LEU A 9 -38.64 27.09 -7.20
C LEU A 9 -38.53 25.56 -7.28
N PHE A 10 -39.33 24.93 -8.13
CA PHE A 10 -39.32 23.48 -8.33
C PHE A 10 -37.99 23.00 -8.94
N ILE A 11 -37.46 23.71 -9.93
CA ILE A 11 -36.14 23.41 -10.53
C ILE A 11 -35.02 23.60 -9.49
N LEU A 12 -35.10 24.64 -8.66
CA LEU A 12 -34.13 24.88 -7.58
C LEU A 12 -34.14 23.74 -6.55
N VAL A 13 -35.32 23.30 -6.12
CA VAL A 13 -35.46 22.19 -5.16
C VAL A 13 -34.95 20.87 -5.75
N ILE A 14 -35.25 20.57 -7.02
CA ILE A 14 -34.72 19.38 -7.70
C ILE A 14 -33.20 19.42 -7.83
N SER A 15 -32.60 20.58 -8.10
CA SER A 15 -31.15 20.70 -8.22
C SER A 15 -30.41 20.35 -6.93
N LEU A 16 -31.01 20.62 -5.76
CA LEU A 16 -30.45 20.23 -4.45
C LEU A 16 -30.45 18.71 -4.24
N PHE A 17 -31.34 17.96 -4.89
CA PHE A 17 -31.37 16.49 -4.82
C PHE A 17 -30.39 15.81 -5.78
N ILE A 18 -29.83 16.52 -6.76
CA ILE A 18 -28.92 15.95 -7.78
C ILE A 18 -27.45 16.18 -7.42
N SER A 19 -27.14 17.14 -6.53
CA SER A 19 -25.76 17.53 -6.19
C SER A 19 -25.22 16.91 -4.88
N GLY A 20 -25.61 15.67 -4.60
CA GLY A 20 -25.25 14.96 -3.35
C GLY A 20 -24.46 13.67 -3.52
N HIS A 21 -23.90 13.37 -4.70
CA HIS A 21 -23.00 12.23 -4.84
C HIS A 21 -21.62 12.64 -4.33
N ALA A 22 -21.30 12.25 -3.10
CA ALA A 22 -19.93 12.32 -2.63
C ALA A 22 -19.00 11.59 -3.64
N PRO A 23 -17.77 12.10 -3.87
CA PRO A 23 -16.91 11.72 -4.98
C PRO A 23 -16.29 10.30 -4.85
N TRP A 24 -17.00 9.37 -4.21
CA TRP A 24 -16.57 8.01 -3.93
C TRP A 24 -16.09 7.26 -5.19
N GLY A 25 -16.76 7.47 -6.33
CA GLY A 25 -16.36 6.88 -7.61
C GLY A 25 -15.02 7.40 -8.12
N GLN A 26 -14.65 8.66 -7.86
CA GLN A 26 -13.35 9.21 -8.27
C GLN A 26 -12.20 8.55 -7.50
N HIS A 27 -12.40 8.27 -6.21
CA HIS A 27 -11.41 7.57 -5.40
C HIS A 27 -11.24 6.11 -5.82
N GLU A 28 -12.31 5.45 -6.27
CA GLU A 28 -12.24 4.08 -6.77
C GLU A 28 -11.49 4.00 -8.11
N VAL A 29 -11.84 4.86 -9.07
CA VAL A 29 -11.10 4.98 -10.33
C VAL A 29 -9.63 5.29 -10.08
N TYR A 30 -9.32 6.19 -9.15
CA TYR A 30 -7.94 6.51 -8.80
C TYR A 30 -7.15 5.28 -8.32
N ARG A 31 -7.75 4.43 -7.48
CA ARG A 31 -7.15 3.19 -6.97
C ARG A 31 -7.03 2.09 -8.03
N GLN A 32 -7.91 2.08 -9.02
CA GLN A 32 -7.81 1.17 -10.16
C GLN A 32 -6.68 1.59 -11.12
N MET A 33 -6.41 2.89 -11.22
CA MET A 33 -5.43 3.46 -12.14
C MET A 33 -3.99 3.51 -11.59
N HIS A 34 -3.82 3.41 -10.26
CA HIS A 34 -2.52 3.56 -9.60
C HIS A 34 -2.28 2.48 -8.56
N MET A 35 -1.06 1.95 -8.53
CA MET A 35 -0.59 1.11 -7.44
C MET A 35 -0.26 1.99 -6.22
N LEU A 36 -1.16 2.01 -5.24
CA LEU A 36 -0.95 2.76 -4.00
C LEU A 36 -0.07 1.98 -3.03
N VAL A 37 1.07 2.55 -2.66
CA VAL A 37 1.95 2.03 -1.60
C VAL A 37 1.79 2.90 -0.37
N MET A 38 1.21 2.33 0.69
CA MET A 38 0.84 3.06 1.89
C MET A 38 1.95 3.07 2.94
N CYS A 39 2.12 4.17 3.66
CA CYS A 39 2.83 4.22 4.94
C CYS A 39 1.98 5.01 5.95
N THR A 40 2.38 5.07 7.22
CA THR A 40 1.68 5.90 8.22
C THR A 40 2.46 7.17 8.56
N LYS A 41 1.75 8.24 8.99
CA LYS A 41 2.39 9.46 9.50
C LYS A 41 3.21 9.22 10.75
N THR A 42 2.81 8.25 11.56
CA THR A 42 3.42 7.94 12.86
C THR A 42 4.68 7.08 12.74
N ASP A 43 4.92 6.45 11.59
CA ASP A 43 6.09 5.62 11.33
C ASP A 43 7.22 6.48 10.75
N LYS A 44 8.22 6.77 11.60
CA LYS A 44 9.31 7.68 11.27
C LYS A 44 10.16 7.09 10.15
N GLY A 45 10.44 7.90 9.13
CA GLY A 45 11.25 7.50 7.97
C GLY A 45 10.49 6.70 6.90
N ALA A 46 9.36 6.08 7.22
CA ALA A 46 8.60 5.28 6.25
C ALA A 46 8.09 6.10 5.06
N PHE A 47 7.75 7.37 5.26
CA PHE A 47 7.31 8.25 4.16
C PHE A 47 8.42 8.53 3.15
N ASP A 48 9.63 8.86 3.61
CA ASP A 48 10.76 9.12 2.73
C ASP A 48 11.22 7.84 2.03
N PHE A 49 11.25 6.72 2.77
CA PHE A 49 11.49 5.40 2.20
C PHE A 49 10.50 5.08 1.08
N THR A 50 9.20 5.28 1.31
CA THR A 50 8.16 4.95 0.33
C THR A 50 8.25 5.86 -0.91
N LYS A 51 8.67 7.12 -0.75
CA LYS A 51 8.95 8.00 -1.90
C LYS A 51 10.12 7.48 -2.74
N ASN A 52 11.20 7.03 -2.11
CA ASN A 52 12.34 6.45 -2.83
C ASN A 52 11.97 5.14 -3.53
N LEU A 53 11.20 4.28 -2.85
CA LEU A 53 10.65 3.07 -3.45
C LEU A 53 9.77 3.39 -4.66
N LYS A 54 8.95 4.44 -4.59
CA LYS A 54 8.15 4.90 -5.74
C LYS A 54 9.03 5.32 -6.92
N VAL A 55 10.19 5.95 -6.70
CA VAL A 55 11.13 6.30 -7.78
C VAL A 55 11.66 5.04 -8.46
N ILE A 56 12.06 4.04 -7.68
CA ILE A 56 12.49 2.74 -8.20
C ILE A 56 11.36 2.08 -9.00
N LEU A 57 10.14 2.06 -8.47
CA LEU A 57 8.99 1.45 -9.15
C LEU A 57 8.60 2.22 -10.42
N ASP A 58 8.76 3.54 -10.47
CA ASP A 58 8.52 4.31 -11.70
C ASP A 58 9.52 3.95 -12.81
N GLU A 59 10.76 3.58 -12.46
CA GLU A 59 11.80 3.17 -13.42
C GLU A 59 11.65 1.71 -13.83
N TYR A 60 11.41 0.81 -12.88
CA TYR A 60 11.43 -0.65 -13.08
C TYR A 60 10.04 -1.29 -13.24
N LEU A 61 8.97 -0.57 -12.95
CA LEU A 61 7.56 -0.99 -13.10
C LEU A 61 6.64 0.20 -13.48
N PRO A 62 6.94 0.96 -14.55
CA PRO A 62 6.25 2.19 -14.89
C PRO A 62 4.74 2.03 -15.10
N GLU A 63 4.30 0.87 -15.60
CA GLU A 63 2.90 0.55 -15.84
C GLU A 63 2.05 0.50 -14.58
N ALA A 64 2.67 0.23 -13.42
CA ALA A 64 1.97 0.21 -12.13
C ALA A 64 1.60 1.62 -11.65
N LYS A 65 2.22 2.67 -12.22
CA LYS A 65 1.98 4.08 -11.86
C LYS A 65 1.97 4.28 -10.36
N ALA A 66 3.05 3.87 -9.70
CA ALA A 66 3.12 3.84 -8.24
C ALA A 66 2.82 5.22 -7.63
N ARG A 67 2.05 5.24 -6.54
CA ARG A 67 1.73 6.45 -5.78
C ARG A 67 1.88 6.18 -4.29
N VAL A 68 2.49 7.13 -3.59
CA VAL A 68 2.62 7.07 -2.14
C VAL A 68 1.30 7.48 -1.51
N ALA A 69 0.75 6.62 -0.66
CA ALA A 69 -0.40 6.92 0.18
C ALA A 69 0.05 7.04 1.64
N ARG A 70 -0.59 7.93 2.42
CA ARG A 70 -0.22 8.14 3.82
C ARG A 70 -1.43 8.03 4.74
N ALA A 71 -1.49 6.97 5.53
CA ALA A 71 -2.46 6.80 6.59
C ALA A 71 -2.16 7.78 7.73
N ARG A 72 -3.21 8.14 8.50
CA ARG A 72 -3.08 9.04 9.64
C ARG A 72 -2.26 8.41 10.77
N ASP A 73 -2.48 7.13 11.02
CA ASP A 73 -1.93 6.36 12.14
C ASP A 73 -1.79 4.87 11.73
N SER A 74 -1.16 4.07 12.59
CA SER A 74 -0.92 2.64 12.36
C SER A 74 -2.22 1.82 12.31
N GLU A 75 -3.22 2.17 13.12
CA GLU A 75 -4.54 1.55 13.10
C GLU A 75 -5.20 1.73 11.72
N ARG A 76 -5.22 2.96 11.19
CA ARG A 76 -5.78 3.22 9.87
C ARG A 76 -5.01 2.49 8.77
N LEU A 77 -3.68 2.40 8.88
CA LEU A 77 -2.85 1.62 7.96
C LEU A 77 -3.27 0.15 7.95
N VAL A 78 -3.34 -0.48 9.12
CA VAL A 78 -3.75 -1.89 9.24
C VAL A 78 -5.16 -2.09 8.70
N ASN A 79 -6.12 -1.25 9.09
CA ASN A 79 -7.50 -1.34 8.62
C ASN A 79 -7.61 -1.23 7.09
N LEU A 80 -6.90 -0.29 6.47
CA LEU A 80 -6.87 -0.13 5.01
C LEU A 80 -6.26 -1.34 4.30
N LEU A 81 -5.19 -1.89 4.88
CA LEU A 81 -4.49 -3.04 4.34
C LEU A 81 -5.36 -4.30 4.43
N ILE A 82 -5.90 -4.64 5.61
CA ILE A 82 -6.66 -5.89 5.81
C ILE A 82 -8.00 -5.89 5.08
N THR A 83 -8.61 -4.72 4.89
CA THR A 83 -9.85 -4.57 4.11
C THR A 83 -9.61 -4.44 2.61
N ASN A 84 -8.37 -4.63 2.15
CA ASN A 84 -7.96 -4.59 0.74
C ASN A 84 -8.26 -3.24 0.05
N GLN A 85 -8.49 -2.16 0.81
CA GLN A 85 -8.75 -0.82 0.28
C GLN A 85 -7.45 -0.19 -0.27
N ILE A 86 -6.33 -0.43 0.40
CA ILE A 86 -4.97 -0.13 -0.11
C ILE A 86 -4.10 -1.35 0.20
N PRO A 87 -3.86 -2.22 -0.79
CA PRO A 87 -3.38 -3.58 -0.52
C PRO A 87 -1.87 -3.70 -0.36
N LEU A 88 -1.12 -2.60 -0.35
CA LEU A 88 0.34 -2.55 -0.24
C LEU A 88 0.73 -1.52 0.81
N ALA A 89 1.66 -1.88 1.70
CA ALA A 89 2.19 -0.95 2.70
C ALA A 89 3.66 -1.16 3.02
N ILE A 90 4.35 -0.07 3.36
CA ILE A 90 5.65 -0.05 4.00
C ILE A 90 5.45 0.12 5.51
N ILE A 91 6.12 -0.76 6.26
CA ILE A 91 6.13 -0.75 7.72
C ILE A 91 7.58 -0.88 8.17
N SER A 92 8.05 -0.01 9.07
CA SER A 92 9.37 -0.14 9.68
C SER A 92 9.43 -1.27 10.70
N ASP A 93 10.64 -1.76 10.95
CA ASP A 93 10.88 -2.74 12.02
C ASP A 93 10.42 -2.19 13.39
N ASN A 94 10.62 -0.89 13.63
CA ASN A 94 10.20 -0.23 14.88
C ASN A 94 8.69 -0.25 15.04
N LEU A 95 7.93 0.09 13.99
CA LEU A 95 6.48 0.05 14.05
C LEU A 95 5.96 -1.37 14.28
N LEU A 96 6.58 -2.39 13.68
CA LEU A 96 6.22 -3.79 13.95
C LEU A 96 6.48 -4.17 15.41
N ILE A 97 7.61 -3.75 15.97
CA ILE A 97 7.97 -3.98 17.37
C ILE A 97 6.94 -3.30 18.29
N ASP A 98 6.58 -2.05 18.01
CA ASP A 98 5.58 -1.30 18.78
C ASP A 98 4.22 -2.02 18.75
N LEU A 99 3.73 -2.37 17.55
CA LEU A 99 2.47 -3.10 17.37
C LEU A 99 2.46 -4.45 18.12
N LYS A 100 3.59 -5.16 18.11
CA LYS A 100 3.78 -6.44 18.80
C LYS A 100 3.79 -6.26 20.32
N ASN A 101 4.53 -5.28 20.83
CA ASN A 101 4.69 -5.03 22.27
C ASN A 101 3.39 -4.60 22.92
N GLU A 102 2.58 -3.82 22.21
CA GLU A 102 1.23 -3.44 22.64
C GLU A 102 0.25 -4.62 22.68
N LYS A 103 0.66 -5.81 22.20
CA LYS A 103 -0.22 -6.97 21.95
C LYS A 103 -1.49 -6.56 21.21
N SER A 104 -1.35 -5.58 20.31
CA SER A 104 -2.47 -4.88 19.73
C SER A 104 -3.31 -5.82 18.86
N HIS A 105 -4.63 -5.60 18.84
CA HIS A 105 -5.51 -6.25 17.88
C HIS A 105 -5.04 -6.01 16.43
N ASN A 106 -4.44 -4.84 16.19
CA ASN A 106 -3.82 -4.46 14.92
C ASN A 106 -2.67 -5.40 14.50
N PHE A 107 -1.78 -5.78 15.43
CA PHE A 107 -0.71 -6.73 15.12
C PHE A 107 -1.24 -8.10 14.72
N GLN A 108 -2.24 -8.62 15.45
CA GLN A 108 -2.86 -9.90 15.12
C GLN A 108 -3.59 -9.86 13.77
N ASN A 109 -4.32 -8.78 13.50
CA ASN A 109 -4.99 -8.58 12.22
C ASN A 109 -4.00 -8.47 11.05
N LEU A 110 -2.90 -7.74 11.25
CA LEU A 110 -1.82 -7.64 10.28
C LEU A 110 -1.25 -9.04 9.98
N LEU A 111 -0.89 -9.82 11.00
CA LEU A 111 -0.35 -11.18 10.81
C LEU A 111 -1.34 -12.12 10.11
N LYS A 112 -2.63 -12.02 10.43
CA LYS A 112 -3.65 -12.91 9.87
C LYS A 112 -4.00 -12.58 8.42
N HIS A 113 -3.99 -11.30 8.06
CA HIS A 113 -4.56 -10.82 6.80
C HIS A 113 -3.54 -10.17 5.85
N SER A 114 -2.25 -10.20 6.18
CA SER A 114 -1.20 -9.69 5.31
C SER A 114 -0.05 -10.68 5.15
N LYS A 115 0.74 -10.48 4.10
CA LYS A 115 1.95 -11.24 3.78
C LYS A 115 3.08 -10.25 3.55
N THR A 116 4.30 -10.62 3.93
CA THR A 116 5.47 -9.84 3.52
C THR A 116 5.86 -10.23 2.11
N LEU A 117 5.98 -9.23 1.24
CA LEU A 117 6.40 -9.38 -0.15
C LEU A 117 7.89 -9.12 -0.31
N TYR A 118 8.45 -8.18 0.45
CA TYR A 118 9.87 -7.86 0.39
C TYR A 118 10.37 -7.32 1.74
N SER A 119 11.58 -7.71 2.13
CA SER A 119 12.25 -7.17 3.33
C SER A 119 13.47 -6.36 2.92
N PHE A 120 13.52 -5.13 3.39
CA PHE A 120 14.67 -4.23 3.30
C PHE A 120 15.43 -4.24 4.64
N GLU A 121 16.44 -3.39 4.80
CA GLU A 121 17.28 -3.37 6.00
C GLU A 121 16.49 -3.08 7.30
N ASN A 122 15.60 -2.09 7.25
CA ASN A 122 14.84 -1.59 8.41
C ASN A 122 13.34 -1.38 8.09
N MET A 123 12.88 -1.90 6.95
CA MET A 123 11.53 -1.73 6.42
C MET A 123 11.07 -3.04 5.80
N ILE A 124 9.77 -3.29 5.83
CA ILE A 124 9.15 -4.38 5.08
C ILE A 124 8.05 -3.84 4.19
N LEU A 125 7.95 -4.42 2.98
CA LEU A 125 6.81 -4.27 2.09
C LEU A 125 5.83 -5.41 2.37
N VAL A 126 4.67 -5.06 2.88
CA VAL A 126 3.57 -5.99 3.17
C VAL A 126 2.41 -5.79 2.21
N VAL A 127 1.65 -6.85 2.02
CA VAL A 127 0.52 -6.89 1.09
C VAL A 127 -0.66 -7.58 1.74
N ASN A 128 -1.88 -7.23 1.35
CA ASN A 128 -3.06 -8.00 1.76
C ASN A 128 -2.97 -9.45 1.23
N HIS A 129 -3.38 -10.44 2.02
CA HIS A 129 -3.30 -11.86 1.66
C HIS A 129 -4.03 -12.24 0.35
N ASP A 130 -5.06 -11.48 -0.03
CA ASP A 130 -5.86 -11.63 -1.26
C ASP A 130 -5.29 -10.86 -2.46
N PHE A 131 -4.16 -10.16 -2.29
CA PHE A 131 -3.53 -9.44 -3.38
C PHE A 131 -3.08 -10.42 -4.48
N LYS A 132 -3.38 -10.08 -5.74
CA LYS A 132 -3.20 -11.00 -6.86
C LYS A 132 -1.74 -11.41 -7.03
N LYS A 133 -1.51 -12.72 -7.18
CA LYS A 133 -0.17 -13.32 -7.33
C LYS A 133 0.64 -12.73 -8.49
N GLU A 134 0.00 -12.53 -9.64
CA GLU A 134 0.64 -11.93 -10.81
C GLU A 134 1.23 -10.54 -10.50
N TYR A 135 0.54 -9.73 -9.70
CA TYR A 135 1.01 -8.39 -9.33
C TYR A 135 2.14 -8.46 -8.30
N MET A 136 2.08 -9.43 -7.38
CA MET A 136 3.18 -9.69 -6.45
C MET A 136 4.47 -10.04 -7.20
N GLU A 137 4.39 -10.93 -8.19
CA GLU A 137 5.53 -11.36 -9.01
C GLU A 137 6.15 -10.18 -9.77
N LYS A 138 5.34 -9.34 -10.41
CA LYS A 138 5.82 -8.13 -11.11
C LYS A 138 6.56 -7.16 -10.19
N ILE A 139 6.04 -6.94 -8.98
CA ILE A 139 6.68 -6.07 -7.99
C ILE A 139 8.03 -6.68 -7.57
N ILE A 140 8.06 -7.97 -7.19
CA ILE A 140 9.30 -8.65 -6.80
C ILE A 140 10.35 -8.56 -7.91
N ASP A 141 9.98 -8.90 -9.15
CA ASP A 141 10.89 -8.87 -10.29
C ASP A 141 11.43 -7.47 -10.57
N SER A 142 10.60 -6.43 -10.43
CA SER A 142 11.03 -5.04 -10.58
C SER A 142 12.09 -4.64 -9.54
N LEU A 143 11.89 -5.05 -8.28
CA LEU A 143 12.83 -4.76 -7.19
C LEU A 143 14.12 -5.58 -7.32
N ASP A 144 14.02 -6.84 -7.76
CA ASP A 144 15.20 -7.68 -8.04
C ASP A 144 16.04 -7.08 -9.18
N LYS A 145 15.41 -6.60 -10.27
CA LYS A 145 16.12 -5.90 -11.35
C LYS A 145 16.80 -4.63 -10.86
N ALA A 146 16.10 -3.81 -10.08
CA ALA A 146 16.66 -2.59 -9.50
C ALA A 146 17.88 -2.89 -8.60
N SER A 147 17.82 -3.98 -7.82
CA SER A 147 18.92 -4.37 -6.94
C SER A 147 20.22 -4.69 -7.69
N LYS A 148 20.11 -5.40 -8.82
CA LYS A 148 21.26 -5.84 -9.63
C LYS A 148 21.93 -4.71 -10.40
N ASN A 149 21.17 -3.68 -10.78
CA ASN A 149 21.67 -2.58 -11.60
C ASN A 149 22.35 -1.46 -10.79
N ASN A 150 22.15 -1.41 -9.47
CA ASN A 150 22.59 -0.30 -8.60
C ASN A 150 23.96 -0.49 -7.91
N ASN A 151 24.88 -1.30 -8.45
CA ASN A 151 26.30 -1.46 -8.03
C ASN A 151 26.66 -0.73 -6.70
N ASP A 152 26.25 -1.31 -5.57
CA ASP A 152 26.59 -0.90 -4.19
C ASP A 152 25.96 0.37 -3.55
N GLU A 153 25.00 1.07 -4.18
CA GLU A 153 24.28 2.18 -3.48
C GLU A 153 23.14 1.71 -2.55
N VAL A 154 22.59 0.52 -2.78
CA VAL A 154 21.60 -0.11 -1.89
C VAL A 154 22.18 -1.43 -1.37
N LYS A 155 22.79 -1.39 -0.18
CA LYS A 155 23.30 -2.60 0.48
C LYS A 155 22.15 -3.41 1.07
N PHE A 156 21.85 -4.53 0.44
CA PHE A 156 20.91 -5.53 0.95
C PHE A 156 21.55 -6.28 2.11
N ILE A 157 21.11 -6.00 3.34
CA ILE A 157 21.49 -6.81 4.50
C ILE A 157 20.53 -7.99 4.61
N LYS A 158 20.97 -9.17 4.18
CA LYS A 158 20.31 -10.44 4.49
C LYS A 158 20.44 -10.70 6.01
N LYS A 159 19.45 -10.26 6.78
CA LYS A 159 19.37 -10.59 8.22
C LYS A 159 18.89 -12.03 8.38
N ASN A 160 19.76 -12.90 8.89
CA ASN A 160 19.36 -14.21 9.38
C ASN A 160 18.47 -14.01 10.62
N ASN A 161 17.28 -14.62 10.63
CA ASN A 161 16.30 -14.66 11.73
C ASN A 161 15.23 -13.56 11.85
N LEU A 162 14.55 -13.22 10.75
CA LEU A 162 13.16 -12.72 10.86
C LEU A 162 12.23 -13.63 10.07
N VAL A 163 11.68 -14.61 10.78
CA VAL A 163 10.64 -15.51 10.28
C VAL A 163 9.39 -14.70 10.04
N ILE A 164 9.15 -14.35 8.78
CA ILE A 164 7.82 -14.13 8.23
C ILE A 164 7.61 -15.23 7.20
N ASN A 165 6.67 -16.11 7.48
CA ASN A 165 6.50 -17.44 6.90
C ASN A 165 5.16 -17.50 6.16
N TYR A 166 4.99 -18.07 4.96
CA TYR A 166 5.81 -18.43 3.79
C TYR A 166 4.78 -18.84 2.71
N ASP A 167 5.13 -18.85 1.42
CA ASP A 167 4.66 -19.94 0.52
C ASP A 167 5.50 -20.05 -0.78
N LYS A 168 6.32 -21.11 -0.79
CA LYS A 168 6.90 -21.86 -1.92
C LYS A 168 7.78 -21.21 -2.99
N ILE A 169 7.67 -19.93 -3.34
CA ILE A 169 8.48 -19.38 -4.47
C ILE A 169 9.95 -19.13 -4.09
N VAL A 170 10.26 -19.03 -2.79
CA VAL A 170 11.63 -18.79 -2.29
C VAL A 170 12.39 -20.09 -1.99
N LEU A 171 11.70 -21.25 -1.94
CA LEU A 171 12.28 -22.51 -1.46
C LEU A 171 13.12 -23.29 -2.49
N GLU A 172 13.13 -22.94 -3.78
CA GLU A 172 13.93 -23.68 -4.77
C GLU A 172 15.41 -23.27 -4.88
N LYS A 173 15.88 -22.29 -4.11
CA LYS A 173 17.25 -21.76 -4.26
C LYS A 173 18.17 -21.87 -3.05
N ILE A 174 18.02 -22.90 -2.21
CA ILE A 174 19.05 -23.24 -1.21
C ILE A 174 19.22 -24.77 -1.13
N LYS A 175 20.28 -25.28 -1.76
CA LYS A 175 21.00 -26.46 -1.24
C LYS A 175 22.05 -25.94 -0.26
N PHE A 176 22.23 -26.72 0.81
CA PHE A 176 23.07 -26.50 1.99
C PHE A 176 24.35 -25.70 1.77
#